data_AF-A0A2E7D4A3-F1
#
_entry.id   AF-A0A2E7D4A3-F1
#
_cell.length_a   1.000
_cell.length_b   1.000
_cell.length_c   1.000
_cell.angle_alpha   90.00
_cell.angle_beta   90.00
_cell.angle_gamma   90.00
#
_symmetry.space_group_name_H-M   'P 1'
#
loop_
_entity.id
_entity.type
_entity.pdbx_description
1 polymer ?
#
loop_
_entity_poly.entity_id
_entity_poly.type
_entity_poly.pdbx_seq_one_letter_code
_entity_poly.pdbx_strand_id
1 'polypeptide(L)'
;MKATAYLLQAALISAWWVGLASSQTFFGAFQYDGISSTAFWAFFAPDIILIAVLSTVRAYRSRASIELIVFGAFAYAALYCCNATLLTGTGFLPTGLMMVGLAYNAFLCFHGSLFRESSSKNIAINAIKTLIQTTCIWILALSVIPYMILEAFDSLAMPQFGIALCGGIVLFVAFSSLGLASSFYMVRDGAGTPLPLDQTNTLVVSGPYRFVRNPMAIAGIGQGLAIAAVFESIPILVYSLVGAVVWHLVVRPIEERDLAKRFGDSYLAYRERVTCWIPRF
;
A
#
# COMPACT_ATOMS: atom_id res chain seq x y z
N MET A 1 6.93 -9.41 -13.95
CA MET A 1 6.13 -8.70 -12.92
C MET A 1 6.56 -9.04 -11.51
N LYS A 2 6.49 -10.31 -11.06
CA LYS A 2 7.08 -10.69 -9.76
C LYS A 2 8.55 -10.26 -9.62
N ALA A 3 9.32 -10.32 -10.71
CA ALA A 3 10.71 -9.86 -10.72
C ALA A 3 10.87 -8.41 -10.24
N THR A 4 10.13 -7.46 -10.82
CA THR A 4 10.15 -6.05 -10.40
C THR A 4 9.74 -5.89 -8.94
N ALA A 5 8.72 -6.63 -8.50
CA ALA A 5 8.23 -6.60 -7.13
C ALA A 5 9.28 -7.08 -6.11
N TYR A 6 10.01 -8.15 -6.43
CA TYR A 6 11.08 -8.66 -5.57
C TYR A 6 12.34 -7.79 -5.63
N LEU A 7 12.68 -7.18 -6.77
CA LEU A 7 13.78 -6.20 -6.85
C LEU A 7 13.47 -4.95 -6.03
N LEU A 8 12.24 -4.44 -6.10
CA LEU A 8 11.79 -3.31 -5.28
C LEU A 8 11.87 -3.67 -3.80
N GLN A 9 11.41 -4.85 -3.40
CA GLN A 9 11.54 -5.34 -2.02
C GLN A 9 13.00 -5.39 -1.56
N ALA A 10 13.90 -5.97 -2.36
CA ALA A 10 15.33 -6.02 -2.04
C ALA A 10 15.93 -4.62 -1.86
N ALA A 11 15.57 -3.68 -2.73
CA ALA A 11 16.03 -2.29 -2.66
C ALA A 11 15.48 -1.58 -1.41
N LEU A 12 14.19 -1.72 -1.10
CA LEU A 12 13.56 -1.10 0.07
C LEU A 12 14.17 -1.60 1.38
N ILE A 13 14.40 -2.91 1.50
CA ILE A 13 15.00 -3.50 2.70
C ILE A 13 16.46 -3.05 2.85
N SER A 14 17.21 -3.03 1.75
CA SER A 14 18.60 -2.56 1.77
C SER A 14 18.67 -1.08 2.18
N ALA A 15 17.79 -0.24 1.61
CA ALA A 15 17.69 1.17 1.95
C ALA A 15 17.26 1.38 3.42
N TRP A 16 16.35 0.54 3.93
CA TRP A 16 15.91 0.58 5.32
C TRP A 16 17.07 0.28 6.28
N TRP A 17 17.85 -0.78 6.04
CA TRP A 17 19.03 -1.10 6.84
C TRP A 17 20.11 -0.02 6.78
N VAL A 18 20.33 0.60 5.61
CA VAL A 18 21.21 1.77 5.49
C VAL A 18 20.67 2.94 6.31
N GLY A 19 19.37 3.20 6.28
CA GLY A 19 18.71 4.24 7.08
C GLY A 19 18.89 4.03 8.58
N LEU A 20 18.68 2.80 9.05
CA LEU A 20 18.90 2.41 10.46
C LEU A 20 20.35 2.62 10.90
N ALA A 21 21.31 2.30 10.04
CA ALA A 21 22.74 2.49 10.33
C ALA A 21 23.17 3.96 10.28
N SER A 22 22.48 4.80 9.51
CA SER A 22 22.92 6.17 9.20
C SER A 22 22.28 7.24 10.09
N SER A 23 21.14 6.96 10.73
CA SER A 23 20.39 7.96 11.52
C SER A 23 19.89 7.39 12.84
N GLN A 24 20.32 7.99 13.94
CA GLN A 24 19.87 7.60 15.28
C GLN A 24 18.38 7.86 15.49
N THR A 25 17.85 8.97 14.94
CA THR A 25 16.41 9.27 14.99
C THR A 25 15.61 8.22 14.22
N PHE A 26 16.09 7.83 13.03
CA PHE A 26 15.43 6.78 12.25
C PHE A 26 15.51 5.43 12.97
N PHE A 27 16.67 5.08 13.53
CA PHE A 27 16.83 3.88 14.33
C PHE A 27 15.86 3.84 15.53
N GLY A 28 15.77 4.95 16.28
CA GLY A 28 14.85 5.09 17.42
C GLY A 28 13.38 4.86 17.05
N ALA A 29 12.93 5.37 15.90
CA ALA A 29 11.56 5.19 15.40
C ALA A 29 11.18 3.71 15.14
N PHE A 30 12.16 2.83 14.95
CA PHE A 30 11.96 1.39 14.71
C PHE A 30 12.37 0.51 15.90
N GLN A 31 12.70 1.09 17.06
CA GLN A 31 13.00 0.33 18.27
C GLN A 31 11.75 -0.07 19.06
N TYR A 32 11.97 -1.03 19.97
CA TYR A 32 11.03 -1.46 20.98
C TYR A 32 11.64 -1.17 22.35
N ASP A 33 10.88 -0.52 23.23
CA ASP A 33 11.35 -0.21 24.57
C ASP A 33 11.63 -1.50 25.35
N GLY A 34 12.81 -1.60 25.96
CA GLY A 34 13.22 -2.79 26.72
C GLY A 34 13.76 -3.96 25.88
N ILE A 35 13.77 -3.87 24.55
CA ILE A 35 14.48 -4.84 23.70
C ILE A 35 15.88 -4.33 23.40
N SER A 36 16.90 -5.14 23.72
CA SER A 36 18.29 -4.76 23.48
C SER A 36 18.55 -4.49 22.00
N SER A 37 19.36 -3.46 21.71
CA SER A 37 19.78 -3.17 20.34
C SER A 37 20.51 -4.35 19.68
N THR A 38 21.17 -5.21 20.46
CA THR A 38 21.79 -6.45 19.98
C THR A 38 20.75 -7.40 19.38
N ALA A 39 19.58 -7.54 20.01
CA ALA A 39 18.50 -8.37 19.48
C ALA A 39 17.97 -7.83 18.15
N PHE A 40 17.92 -6.50 18.00
CA PHE A 40 17.55 -5.87 16.74
C PHE A 40 18.59 -6.11 15.63
N TRP A 41 19.88 -5.93 15.94
CA TRP A 41 20.97 -6.20 14.98
C TRP A 41 21.12 -7.67 14.61
N ALA A 42 20.61 -8.60 15.41
CA ALA A 42 20.58 -10.02 15.07
C ALA A 42 19.73 -10.32 13.81
N PHE A 43 18.77 -9.45 13.46
CA PHE A 43 17.96 -9.57 12.24
C PHE A 43 18.69 -9.10 10.97
N PHE A 44 19.80 -8.38 11.08
CA PHE A 44 20.52 -7.85 9.92
C PHE A 44 20.95 -8.95 8.94
N ALA A 45 21.65 -9.97 9.42
CA ALA A 45 22.13 -11.04 8.54
C ALA A 45 20.98 -11.86 7.93
N PRO A 46 19.96 -12.31 8.69
CA PRO A 46 18.77 -12.95 8.12
C PRO A 46 18.05 -12.08 7.08
N ASP A 47 17.85 -10.78 7.32
CA ASP A 47 17.14 -9.90 6.39
C ASP A 47 17.91 -9.73 5.08
N ILE A 48 19.22 -9.52 5.16
CA ILE A 48 20.06 -9.38 3.97
C ILE A 48 20.10 -10.70 3.18
N ILE A 49 20.30 -11.83 3.85
CA ILE A 49 20.47 -13.13 3.18
C ILE A 49 19.12 -13.68 2.70
N LEU A 50 18.17 -13.87 3.62
CA LEU A 50 16.90 -14.55 3.36
C LEU A 50 15.87 -13.66 2.68
N ILE A 51 15.98 -12.34 2.82
CA ILE A 51 15.01 -11.42 2.22
C ILE A 51 15.63 -10.67 1.05
N ALA A 52 16.66 -9.85 1.22
CA ALA A 52 17.19 -9.01 0.14
C ALA A 52 17.86 -9.83 -0.99
N VAL A 53 18.79 -10.73 -0.65
CA VAL A 53 19.49 -11.58 -1.63
C VAL A 53 18.52 -12.57 -2.27
N LEU A 54 17.72 -13.31 -1.50
CA LEU A 54 16.76 -14.25 -2.08
C LEU A 54 15.67 -13.56 -2.91
N SER A 55 15.24 -12.33 -2.56
CA SER A 55 14.33 -11.56 -3.43
C SER A 55 15.01 -11.21 -4.76
N THR A 56 16.27 -10.80 -4.72
CA THR A 56 17.06 -10.55 -5.93
C THR A 56 17.20 -11.84 -6.77
N VAL A 57 17.57 -12.96 -6.16
CA VAL A 57 17.66 -14.25 -6.83
C VAL A 57 16.30 -14.66 -7.40
N ARG A 58 15.21 -14.48 -6.64
CA ARG A 58 13.84 -14.75 -7.11
C ARG A 58 13.51 -13.91 -8.33
N ALA A 59 13.99 -12.68 -8.43
CA ALA A 59 13.73 -11.85 -9.61
C ALA A 59 14.28 -12.45 -10.90
N TYR A 60 15.43 -13.12 -10.84
CA TYR A 60 16.07 -13.76 -12.01
C TYR A 60 15.76 -15.26 -12.14
N ARG A 61 15.38 -15.93 -11.05
CA ARG A 61 15.10 -17.37 -11.00
C ARG A 61 13.68 -17.61 -10.50
N SER A 62 12.80 -18.01 -11.42
CA SER A 62 11.38 -18.23 -11.11
C SER A 62 11.08 -19.57 -10.45
N ARG A 63 11.54 -19.76 -9.21
CA ARG A 63 11.25 -20.92 -8.37
C ARG A 63 10.27 -20.55 -7.26
N ALA A 64 9.19 -21.32 -7.14
CA ALA A 64 8.17 -21.12 -6.10
C ALA A 64 8.73 -21.33 -4.68
N SER A 65 9.70 -22.23 -4.51
CA SER A 65 10.35 -22.46 -3.21
C SER A 65 11.03 -21.20 -2.67
N ILE A 66 11.63 -20.36 -3.53
CA ILE A 66 12.26 -19.11 -3.09
C ILE A 66 11.20 -18.12 -2.60
N GLU A 67 10.04 -18.05 -3.27
CA GLU A 67 8.93 -17.19 -2.82
C GLU A 67 8.44 -17.59 -1.43
N LEU A 68 8.28 -18.90 -1.20
CA LEU A 68 7.82 -19.43 0.08
C LEU A 68 8.84 -19.24 1.20
N ILE A 69 10.14 -19.34 0.90
CA ILE A 69 11.20 -19.05 1.88
C ILE A 69 11.17 -17.57 2.28
N VAL A 70 11.10 -16.66 1.30
CA VAL A 70 11.02 -15.21 1.56
C VAL A 70 9.74 -14.88 2.35
N PHE A 71 8.60 -15.47 1.96
CA PHE A 71 7.34 -15.33 2.69
C PHE A 71 7.45 -15.84 4.14
N GLY A 72 8.09 -16.99 4.35
CA GLY A 72 8.35 -17.55 5.68
C GLY A 72 9.26 -16.67 6.54
N ALA A 73 10.28 -16.04 5.94
CA ALA A 73 11.15 -15.09 6.62
C ALA A 73 10.36 -13.87 7.12
N PHE A 74 9.50 -13.29 6.27
CA PHE A 74 8.58 -12.22 6.70
C PHE A 74 7.58 -12.68 7.77
N ALA A 75 7.07 -13.92 7.67
CA ALA A 75 6.13 -14.44 8.66
C ALA A 75 6.80 -14.60 10.03
N TYR A 76 8.02 -15.11 10.06
CA TYR A 76 8.81 -15.22 11.29
C TYR A 76 9.10 -13.83 11.89
N ALA A 77 9.59 -12.89 11.08
CA ALA A 77 9.87 -11.53 11.54
C ALA A 77 8.60 -10.82 12.05
N ALA A 78 7.47 -10.98 11.36
CA ALA A 78 6.17 -10.44 11.79
C ALA A 78 5.72 -11.01 13.13
N LEU A 79 5.87 -12.32 13.35
CA LEU A 79 5.56 -12.95 14.64
C LEU A 79 6.47 -12.42 15.75
N TYR A 80 7.77 -12.24 15.46
CA TYR A 80 8.71 -11.64 16.41
C TYR A 80 8.31 -10.21 16.78
N CYS A 81 8.04 -9.35 15.79
CA CYS A 81 7.60 -7.98 15.98
C CYS A 81 6.28 -7.88 16.76
N CYS A 82 5.29 -8.72 16.43
CA CYS A 82 4.03 -8.79 17.17
C CYS A 82 4.27 -9.18 18.63
N ASN A 83 5.09 -10.19 18.89
CA ASN A 83 5.44 -10.59 20.25
C ASN A 83 6.19 -9.48 21.00
N ALA A 84 7.12 -8.80 20.33
CA ALA A 84 7.84 -7.66 20.88
C ALA A 84 6.89 -6.52 21.28
N THR A 85 5.94 -6.13 20.42
CA THR A 85 4.92 -5.13 20.76
C THR A 85 4.03 -5.57 21.91
N LEU A 86 3.61 -6.85 21.96
CA LEU A 86 2.79 -7.37 23.05
C LEU A 86 3.51 -7.35 24.41
N LEU A 87 4.82 -7.62 24.42
CA LEU A 87 5.61 -7.63 25.65
C LEU A 87 5.97 -6.23 26.15
N THR A 88 6.23 -5.31 25.24
CA THR A 88 6.77 -3.98 25.56
C THR A 88 5.71 -2.89 25.60
N GLY A 89 4.55 -3.11 24.96
CA GLY A 89 3.54 -2.08 24.74
C GLY A 89 3.98 -0.99 23.75
N THR A 90 5.09 -1.20 23.02
CA THR A 90 5.69 -0.20 22.11
C THR A 90 6.05 -0.81 20.74
N GLY A 91 6.67 -0.01 19.86
CA GLY A 91 7.10 -0.48 18.53
C GLY A 91 5.94 -0.75 17.56
N PHE A 92 4.89 0.05 17.61
CA PHE A 92 3.75 -0.09 16.69
C PHE A 92 4.15 0.16 15.22
N LEU A 93 5.03 1.12 14.95
CA LEU A 93 5.55 1.38 13.61
C LEU A 93 6.34 0.19 13.01
N PRO A 94 7.40 -0.35 13.64
CA PRO A 94 8.13 -1.50 13.10
C PRO A 94 7.23 -2.73 12.94
N THR A 95 6.32 -2.99 13.89
CA THR A 95 5.36 -4.10 13.80
C THR A 95 4.37 -3.92 12.66
N GLY A 96 3.80 -2.72 12.51
CA GLY A 96 2.90 -2.38 11.41
C GLY A 96 3.58 -2.53 10.05
N LEU A 97 4.81 -2.02 9.90
CA LEU A 97 5.60 -2.16 8.68
C LEU A 97 5.87 -3.64 8.35
N MET A 98 6.20 -4.45 9.35
CA MET A 98 6.44 -5.88 9.16
C MET A 98 5.16 -6.63 8.74
N MET A 99 4.02 -6.29 9.33
CA MET A 99 2.71 -6.84 8.92
C MET A 99 2.34 -6.47 7.49
N VAL A 100 2.64 -5.23 7.06
CA VAL A 100 2.47 -4.80 5.66
C VAL A 100 3.42 -5.57 4.74
N GLY A 101 4.67 -5.78 5.14
CA GLY A 101 5.64 -6.60 4.39
C GLY A 101 5.20 -8.06 4.23
N LEU A 102 4.63 -8.64 5.29
CA LEU A 102 4.02 -9.97 5.26
C LEU A 102 2.83 -10.03 4.31
N ALA A 103 1.91 -9.06 4.39
CA ALA A 103 0.75 -8.97 3.51
C ALA A 103 1.17 -8.79 2.04
N TYR A 104 2.21 -8.00 1.77
CA TYR A 104 2.79 -7.83 0.44
C TYR A 104 3.33 -9.15 -0.11
N ASN A 105 4.07 -9.93 0.69
CA ASN A 105 4.57 -11.23 0.24
C ASN A 105 3.45 -12.27 0.09
N ALA A 106 2.44 -12.24 0.95
CA ALA A 106 1.22 -13.04 0.75
C ALA A 106 0.55 -12.69 -0.57
N PHE A 107 0.43 -11.40 -0.89
CA PHE A 107 -0.09 -10.95 -2.18
C PHE A 107 0.76 -11.45 -3.35
N LEU A 108 2.09 -11.36 -3.29
CA LEU A 108 2.95 -11.89 -4.36
C LEU A 108 2.77 -13.40 -4.56
N CYS A 109 2.75 -14.18 -3.48
CA CYS A 109 2.57 -15.62 -3.52
C CYS A 109 1.17 -16.01 -4.04
N PHE A 110 0.13 -15.31 -3.59
CA PHE A 110 -1.27 -15.75 -3.71
C PHE A 110 -2.18 -14.80 -4.51
N HIS A 111 -1.66 -13.80 -5.23
CA HIS A 111 -2.50 -12.87 -6.03
C HIS A 111 -3.49 -13.60 -6.95
N GLY A 112 -3.14 -14.76 -7.51
CA GLY A 112 -4.07 -15.52 -8.37
C GLY A 112 -5.38 -15.97 -7.68
N SER A 113 -5.40 -16.10 -6.35
CA SER A 113 -6.60 -16.50 -5.59
C SER A 113 -7.32 -15.31 -4.93
N LEU A 114 -6.68 -14.15 -4.88
CA LEU A 114 -7.23 -12.91 -4.31
C LEU A 114 -8.22 -12.22 -5.26
N PHE A 115 -8.02 -12.35 -6.57
CA PHE A 115 -8.88 -11.68 -7.56
C PHE A 115 -10.16 -12.51 -7.72
N ARG A 116 -11.28 -11.98 -7.24
CA ARG A 116 -12.59 -12.64 -7.27
C ARG A 116 -13.68 -11.67 -7.71
N GLU A 117 -14.58 -12.15 -8.55
CA GLU A 117 -15.71 -11.37 -9.02
C GLU A 117 -16.80 -11.28 -7.95
N SER A 118 -17.53 -10.17 -7.92
CA SER A 118 -18.63 -10.02 -6.98
C SER A 118 -19.74 -11.03 -7.24
N SER A 119 -20.12 -11.74 -6.18
CA SER A 119 -21.26 -12.66 -6.18
C SER A 119 -22.62 -11.95 -6.15
N SER A 120 -22.64 -10.65 -5.83
CA SER A 120 -23.87 -9.86 -5.70
C SER A 120 -24.04 -8.91 -6.87
N LYS A 121 -25.20 -8.99 -7.53
CA LYS A 121 -25.65 -8.01 -8.53
C LYS A 121 -26.44 -6.85 -7.90
N ASN A 122 -26.74 -6.91 -6.59
CA ASN A 122 -27.54 -5.90 -5.92
C ASN A 122 -26.67 -4.68 -5.57
N ILE A 123 -27.07 -3.52 -6.10
CA ILE A 123 -26.40 -2.24 -5.91
C ILE A 123 -26.32 -1.86 -4.42
N ALA A 124 -27.38 -2.05 -3.64
CA ALA A 124 -27.39 -1.68 -2.23
C ALA A 124 -26.39 -2.52 -1.41
N ILE A 125 -26.32 -3.83 -1.69
CA ILE A 125 -25.34 -4.72 -1.04
C ILE A 125 -23.92 -4.31 -1.42
N ASN A 126 -23.65 -4.06 -2.70
CA ASN A 126 -22.33 -3.64 -3.16
C ASN A 126 -21.95 -2.25 -2.61
N ALA A 127 -22.92 -1.35 -2.43
CA ALA A 127 -22.72 -0.05 -1.77
C ALA A 127 -22.31 -0.21 -0.31
N ILE A 128 -23.00 -1.07 0.46
CA ILE A 128 -22.67 -1.35 1.87
C ILE A 128 -21.27 -1.97 1.97
N LYS A 129 -20.96 -2.98 1.14
CA LYS A 129 -19.62 -3.57 1.09
C LYS A 129 -18.56 -2.52 0.78
N THR A 130 -18.79 -1.70 -0.24
CA THR A 130 -17.85 -0.64 -0.64
C THR A 130 -17.66 0.40 0.46
N LEU A 131 -18.73 0.77 1.18
CA LEU A 131 -18.66 1.69 2.32
C LEU A 131 -17.80 1.12 3.45
N ILE A 132 -18.04 -0.14 3.83
CA ILE A 132 -17.25 -0.83 4.87
C ILE A 132 -15.78 -0.89 4.42
N GLN A 133 -15.52 -1.36 3.21
CA GLN A 133 -14.16 -1.50 2.66
C GLN A 133 -13.42 -0.16 2.61
N THR A 134 -14.06 0.87 2.07
CA THR A 134 -13.49 2.22 1.99
C THR A 134 -13.17 2.77 3.38
N THR A 135 -14.09 2.59 4.33
CA THR A 135 -13.92 3.02 5.71
C THR A 135 -12.74 2.29 6.37
N CYS A 136 -12.65 0.96 6.25
CA CYS A 136 -11.53 0.18 6.79
C CYS A 136 -10.19 0.59 6.18
N ILE A 137 -10.12 0.74 4.85
CA ILE A 137 -8.90 1.16 4.16
C ILE A 137 -8.49 2.57 4.57
N TRP A 138 -9.44 3.51 4.66
CA TRP A 138 -9.15 4.89 5.05
C TRP A 138 -8.69 4.98 6.50
N ILE A 139 -9.38 4.31 7.43
CA ILE A 139 -8.94 4.26 8.83
C ILE A 139 -7.51 3.73 8.91
N LEU A 140 -7.21 2.61 8.24
CA LEU A 140 -5.89 2.01 8.29
C LEU A 140 -4.82 2.91 7.65
N ALA A 141 -5.03 3.31 6.39
CA ALA A 141 -4.02 3.95 5.55
C ALA A 141 -3.87 5.46 5.79
N LEU A 142 -4.93 6.13 6.25
CA LEU A 142 -5.01 7.59 6.40
C LEU A 142 -5.10 8.04 7.86
N SER A 143 -5.31 7.14 8.81
CA SER A 143 -5.34 7.49 10.24
C SER A 143 -4.34 6.67 11.05
N VAL A 144 -4.47 5.34 11.06
CA VAL A 144 -3.64 4.45 11.90
C VAL A 144 -2.16 4.53 11.47
N ILE A 145 -1.85 4.35 10.18
CA ILE A 145 -0.46 4.42 9.70
C ILE A 145 0.15 5.81 9.90
N PRO A 146 -0.48 6.92 9.47
CA PRO A 146 0.03 8.25 9.76
C PRO A 146 0.24 8.52 11.25
N TYR A 147 -0.70 8.10 12.12
CA TYR A 147 -0.55 8.24 13.56
C TYR A 147 0.68 7.49 14.09
N MET A 148 0.87 6.22 13.72
CA MET A 148 2.04 5.44 14.13
C MET A 148 3.35 6.07 13.63
N ILE A 149 3.35 6.66 12.44
CA ILE A 149 4.51 7.38 11.91
C ILE A 149 4.76 8.66 12.72
N LEU A 150 3.74 9.46 13.01
CA LEU A 150 3.93 10.71 13.77
C LEU A 150 4.39 10.43 15.20
N GLU A 151 3.81 9.42 15.84
CA GLU A 151 4.21 8.96 17.17
C GLU A 151 5.67 8.50 17.19
N ALA A 152 6.07 7.63 16.26
CA ALA A 152 7.42 7.08 16.22
C ALA A 152 8.52 8.11 15.89
N PHE A 153 8.18 9.22 15.25
CA PHE A 153 9.10 10.31 14.93
C PHE A 153 8.93 11.53 15.86
N ASP A 154 8.25 11.38 17.01
CA ASP A 154 7.96 12.45 17.97
C ASP A 154 7.37 13.71 17.32
N SER A 155 6.62 13.52 16.23
CA SER A 155 6.08 14.54 15.35
C SER A 155 4.57 14.72 15.55
N LEU A 156 4.01 14.19 16.64
CA LEU A 156 2.60 14.32 17.01
C LEU A 156 2.29 15.72 17.58
N ALA A 157 2.63 16.75 16.82
CA ALA A 157 2.28 18.13 17.12
C ALA A 157 0.92 18.48 16.50
N MET A 158 0.16 19.36 17.16
CA MET A 158 -1.05 19.91 16.56
C MET A 158 -0.68 20.73 15.31
N PRO A 159 -1.33 20.49 14.16
CA PRO A 159 -1.11 21.27 12.96
C PRO A 159 -1.27 22.77 13.23
N GLN A 160 -0.28 23.57 12.83
CA GLN A 160 -0.36 25.01 12.99
C GLN A 160 -1.28 25.62 11.93
N PHE A 161 -1.98 26.68 12.30
CA PHE A 161 -2.81 27.39 11.33
C PHE A 161 -1.93 28.10 10.30
N GLY A 162 -2.07 27.75 9.03
CA GLY A 162 -1.25 28.29 7.96
C GLY A 162 -1.66 27.76 6.58
N ILE A 163 -0.93 28.20 5.56
CA ILE A 163 -1.19 27.82 4.16
C ILE A 163 -1.08 26.30 3.96
N ALA A 164 -0.13 25.65 4.65
CA ALA A 164 0.06 24.21 4.61
C ALA A 164 -1.18 23.44 5.12
N LEU A 165 -1.74 23.85 6.26
CA LEU A 165 -2.97 23.27 6.81
C LEU A 165 -4.16 23.48 5.86
N CYS A 166 -4.41 24.72 5.42
CA CYS A 166 -5.53 25.02 4.53
C CYS A 166 -5.41 24.30 3.18
N GLY A 167 -4.22 24.33 2.57
CA GLY A 167 -3.94 23.63 1.33
C GLY A 167 -4.07 22.12 1.47
N GLY A 168 -3.54 21.55 2.57
CA GLY A 168 -3.67 20.14 2.90
C GLY A 168 -5.13 19.71 3.07
N ILE A 169 -5.94 20.47 3.79
CA ILE A 169 -7.38 20.18 3.95
C ILE A 169 -8.11 20.23 2.59
N VAL A 170 -7.87 21.27 1.79
CA VAL A 170 -8.48 21.41 0.46
C VAL A 170 -8.10 20.23 -0.44
N LEU A 171 -6.83 19.84 -0.47
CA LEU A 171 -6.35 18.68 -1.22
C LEU A 171 -6.99 17.40 -0.70
N PHE A 172 -7.04 17.20 0.62
CA PHE A 172 -7.64 16.02 1.23
C PHE A 172 -9.11 15.88 0.85
N VAL A 173 -9.89 16.97 0.92
CA VAL A 173 -11.30 16.97 0.52
C VAL A 173 -11.44 16.68 -0.98
N ALA A 174 -10.63 17.33 -1.83
CA ALA A 174 -10.67 17.11 -3.27
C ALA A 174 -10.38 15.65 -3.66
N PHE A 175 -9.32 15.04 -3.11
CA PHE A 175 -8.99 13.64 -3.36
C PHE A 175 -9.99 12.67 -2.73
N SER A 176 -10.55 13.01 -1.56
CA SER A 176 -11.64 12.24 -0.95
C SER A 176 -12.89 12.24 -1.83
N SER A 177 -13.27 13.40 -2.39
CA SER A 177 -14.36 13.50 -3.36
C SER A 177 -14.09 12.67 -4.62
N LEU A 178 -12.86 12.68 -5.13
CA LEU A 178 -12.46 11.83 -6.26
C LEU A 178 -12.59 10.33 -5.92
N GLY A 179 -12.13 9.92 -4.74
CA GLY A 179 -12.23 8.54 -4.26
C GLY A 179 -13.67 8.07 -4.12
N LEU A 180 -14.51 8.87 -3.44
CA LEU A 180 -15.94 8.56 -3.26
C LEU A 180 -16.70 8.54 -4.59
N ALA A 181 -16.44 9.50 -5.48
CA ALA A 181 -17.01 9.49 -6.83
C ALA A 181 -16.60 8.22 -7.58
N SER A 182 -15.31 7.85 -7.53
CA SER A 182 -14.82 6.63 -8.17
C SER A 182 -15.50 5.37 -7.62
N SER A 183 -15.71 5.30 -6.30
CA SER A 183 -16.44 4.19 -5.65
C SER A 183 -17.88 4.13 -6.09
N PHE A 184 -18.55 5.29 -6.19
CA PHE A 184 -19.92 5.38 -6.66
C PHE A 184 -20.07 4.81 -8.09
N TYR A 185 -19.22 5.23 -9.03
CA TYR A 185 -19.26 4.71 -10.40
C TYR A 185 -18.93 3.21 -10.46
N MET A 186 -18.04 2.73 -9.59
CA MET A 186 -17.71 1.31 -9.50
C MET A 186 -18.91 0.46 -9.07
N VAL A 187 -19.65 0.91 -8.06
CA VAL A 187 -20.85 0.22 -7.56
C VAL A 187 -22.00 0.32 -8.55
N ARG A 188 -22.22 1.50 -9.13
CA ARG A 188 -23.34 1.78 -10.04
C ARG A 188 -23.20 1.05 -11.38
N ASP A 189 -22.03 1.13 -11.99
CA ASP A 189 -21.82 0.67 -13.39
C ASP A 189 -21.04 -0.65 -13.46
N GLY A 190 -20.37 -1.04 -12.37
CA GLY A 190 -19.47 -2.19 -12.32
C GLY A 190 -20.07 -3.48 -11.77
N ALA A 191 -21.27 -3.43 -11.16
CA ALA A 191 -21.89 -4.58 -10.48
C ALA A 191 -20.94 -5.33 -9.53
N GLY A 192 -20.14 -4.59 -8.76
CA GLY A 192 -19.20 -5.12 -7.77
C GLY A 192 -18.60 -3.98 -6.94
N THR A 193 -17.48 -4.26 -6.28
CA THR A 193 -16.77 -3.29 -5.43
C THR A 193 -15.41 -2.95 -6.03
N PRO A 194 -14.78 -1.85 -5.61
CA PRO A 194 -13.42 -1.51 -6.03
C PRO A 194 -12.34 -2.46 -5.48
N LEU A 195 -12.67 -3.31 -4.51
CA LEU A 195 -11.68 -4.16 -3.85
C LEU A 195 -11.37 -5.41 -4.71
N PRO A 196 -10.08 -5.81 -4.83
CA PRO A 196 -9.71 -6.99 -5.60
C PRO A 196 -10.38 -8.31 -5.17
N LEU A 197 -10.83 -8.41 -3.93
CA LEU A 197 -11.51 -9.59 -3.38
C LEU A 197 -13.00 -9.70 -3.77
N ASP A 198 -13.61 -8.65 -4.34
CA ASP A 198 -15.04 -8.59 -4.68
C ASP A 198 -15.26 -7.62 -5.86
N GLN A 199 -14.58 -7.86 -6.97
CA GLN A 199 -14.41 -6.94 -8.09
C GLN A 199 -15.67 -6.74 -8.92
N THR A 200 -15.65 -5.68 -9.74
CA THR A 200 -16.67 -5.42 -10.74
C THR A 200 -16.76 -6.53 -11.78
N ASN A 201 -17.98 -6.88 -12.15
CA ASN A 201 -18.31 -7.82 -13.23
C ASN A 201 -18.29 -7.15 -14.61
N THR A 202 -18.36 -5.82 -14.65
CA THR A 202 -18.35 -5.02 -15.87
C THR A 202 -17.21 -4.00 -15.85
N LEU A 203 -16.67 -3.71 -17.03
CA LEU A 203 -15.61 -2.71 -17.19
C LEU A 203 -16.22 -1.31 -17.04
N VAL A 204 -15.80 -0.59 -15.99
CA VAL A 204 -16.27 0.78 -15.72
C VAL A 204 -15.38 1.79 -16.44
N VAL A 205 -15.97 2.54 -17.37
CA VAL A 205 -15.30 3.58 -18.18
C VAL A 205 -15.97 4.96 -18.05
N SER A 206 -16.90 5.09 -17.11
CA SER A 206 -17.73 6.27 -16.85
C SER A 206 -17.19 7.08 -15.67
N GLY A 207 -17.69 8.32 -15.52
CA GLY A 207 -17.29 9.18 -14.39
C GLY A 207 -15.79 9.49 -14.40
N PRO A 208 -15.08 9.44 -13.26
CA PRO A 208 -13.63 9.65 -13.22
C PRO A 208 -12.82 8.73 -14.13
N TYR A 209 -13.31 7.51 -14.40
CA TYR A 209 -12.64 6.51 -15.24
C TYR A 209 -12.56 6.94 -16.72
N ARG A 210 -13.35 7.92 -17.17
CA ARG A 210 -13.20 8.46 -18.54
C ARG A 210 -11.91 9.25 -18.74
N PHE A 211 -11.32 9.77 -17.66
CA PHE A 211 -10.18 10.68 -17.70
C PHE A 211 -8.87 9.96 -17.36
N VAL A 212 -8.91 9.04 -16.40
CA VAL A 212 -7.76 8.29 -15.91
C VAL A 212 -8.18 6.87 -15.58
N ARG A 213 -7.30 5.89 -15.81
CA ARG A 213 -7.63 4.47 -15.58
C ARG A 213 -7.76 4.07 -14.12
N ASN A 214 -7.02 4.73 -13.24
CA ASN A 214 -6.97 4.40 -11.82
C ASN A 214 -7.18 5.64 -10.94
N PRO A 215 -8.37 6.28 -11.00
CA PRO A 215 -8.67 7.48 -10.22
C PRO A 215 -8.61 7.23 -8.70
N MET A 216 -8.88 5.99 -8.26
CA MET A 216 -8.76 5.62 -6.84
C MET A 216 -7.31 5.60 -6.34
N ALA A 217 -6.36 5.19 -7.18
CA ALA A 217 -4.95 5.25 -6.81
C ALA A 217 -4.49 6.70 -6.67
N ILE A 218 -4.93 7.57 -7.59
CA ILE A 218 -4.71 9.02 -7.50
C ILE A 218 -5.31 9.59 -6.22
N ALA A 219 -6.56 9.21 -5.90
CA ALA A 219 -7.22 9.64 -4.67
C ALA A 219 -6.45 9.22 -3.42
N GLY A 220 -6.10 7.94 -3.28
CA GLY A 220 -5.39 7.43 -2.10
C GLY A 220 -4.00 8.05 -1.93
N ILE A 221 -3.22 8.16 -3.01
CA ILE A 221 -1.89 8.80 -2.97
C ILE A 221 -2.04 10.29 -2.65
N GLY A 222 -2.99 10.98 -3.28
CA GLY A 222 -3.26 12.39 -3.04
C GLY A 222 -3.72 12.68 -1.60
N GLN A 223 -4.52 11.80 -1.01
CA GLN A 223 -4.91 11.87 0.41
C GLN A 223 -3.69 11.73 1.32
N GLY A 224 -2.78 10.78 1.05
CA GLY A 224 -1.53 10.63 1.80
C GLY A 224 -0.64 11.88 1.72
N LEU A 225 -0.47 12.45 0.52
CA LEU A 225 0.26 13.70 0.32
C LEU A 225 -0.40 14.89 1.04
N ALA A 226 -1.72 14.94 1.06
CA ALA A 226 -2.47 15.97 1.78
C ALA A 226 -2.25 15.87 3.30
N ILE A 227 -2.24 14.67 3.87
CA ILE A 227 -1.91 14.44 5.28
C ILE A 227 -0.47 14.87 5.57
N ALA A 228 0.47 14.52 4.69
CA ALA A 228 1.86 14.97 4.83
C ALA A 228 1.97 16.51 4.87
N ALA A 229 1.17 17.22 4.08
CA ALA A 229 1.12 18.68 4.10
C ALA A 229 0.45 19.24 5.37
N VAL A 230 -0.63 18.63 5.85
CA VAL A 230 -1.33 19.04 7.09
C VAL A 230 -0.40 18.95 8.30
N PHE A 231 0.37 17.86 8.41
CA PHE A 231 1.29 17.64 9.52
C PHE A 231 2.72 18.09 9.24
N GLU A 232 2.98 18.69 8.08
CA GLU A 232 4.32 19.09 7.61
C GLU A 232 5.38 17.97 7.80
N SER A 233 4.96 16.73 7.58
CA SER A 233 5.69 15.53 7.99
C SER A 233 6.40 14.85 6.82
N ILE A 234 7.73 14.94 6.81
CA ILE A 234 8.60 14.25 5.83
C ILE A 234 8.40 12.72 5.89
N PRO A 235 8.31 12.05 7.05
CA PRO A 235 8.04 10.62 7.11
C PRO A 235 6.72 10.19 6.42
N ILE A 236 5.63 10.95 6.60
CA ILE A 236 4.35 10.67 5.92
C ILE A 236 4.46 10.92 4.41
N LEU A 237 5.19 11.96 4.00
CA LEU A 237 5.48 12.20 2.59
C LEU A 237 6.22 11.02 1.97
N VAL A 238 7.28 10.53 2.61
CA VAL A 238 8.05 9.36 2.15
C VAL A 238 7.16 8.12 2.08
N TYR A 239 6.34 7.85 3.11
CA TYR A 239 5.36 6.76 3.12
C TYR A 239 4.42 6.83 1.90
N SER A 240 3.86 8.00 1.62
CA SER A 240 2.92 8.21 0.51
C SER A 240 3.59 8.02 -0.85
N LEU A 241 4.83 8.50 -1.02
CA LEU A 241 5.60 8.34 -2.24
C LEU A 241 6.06 6.89 -2.47
N VAL A 242 6.51 6.20 -1.42
CA VAL A 242 6.85 4.77 -1.50
C VAL A 242 5.60 3.96 -1.86
N GLY A 243 4.44 4.26 -1.26
CA GLY A 243 3.16 3.66 -1.62
C GLY A 243 2.80 3.86 -3.10
N ALA A 244 3.00 5.07 -3.62
CA ALA A 244 2.79 5.37 -5.04
C ALA A 244 3.70 4.54 -5.96
N VAL A 245 4.99 4.40 -5.62
CA VAL A 245 5.97 3.60 -6.36
C VAL A 245 5.60 2.11 -6.32
N VAL A 246 5.27 1.58 -5.15
CA VAL A 246 4.83 0.18 -4.98
C VAL A 246 3.57 -0.08 -5.79
N TRP A 247 2.58 0.79 -5.71
CA TRP A 247 1.36 0.65 -6.48
C TRP A 247 1.65 0.68 -7.99
N HIS A 248 2.47 1.62 -8.46
CA HIS A 248 2.78 1.78 -9.88
C HIS A 248 3.56 0.60 -10.47
N LEU A 249 4.56 0.09 -9.75
CA LEU A 249 5.47 -0.93 -10.23
C LEU A 249 4.95 -2.36 -10.01
N VAL A 250 4.06 -2.55 -9.03
CA VAL A 250 3.63 -3.89 -8.60
C VAL A 250 2.13 -4.08 -8.79
N VAL A 251 1.31 -3.27 -8.12
CA VAL A 251 -0.14 -3.45 -8.08
C VAL A 251 -0.76 -3.21 -9.45
N ARG A 252 -0.49 -2.05 -10.05
CA ARG A 252 -1.02 -1.65 -11.35
C ARG A 252 -0.76 -2.71 -12.44
N PRO A 253 0.47 -3.20 -12.68
CA PRO A 253 0.69 -4.20 -13.73
C PRO A 253 -0.09 -5.51 -13.50
N ILE A 254 -0.31 -5.90 -12.24
CA ILE A 254 -1.10 -7.09 -11.89
C ILE A 254 -2.58 -6.83 -12.19
N GLU A 255 -3.12 -5.70 -11.75
CA GLU A 255 -4.50 -5.28 -12.01
C GLU A 255 -4.78 -5.12 -13.52
N GLU A 256 -3.93 -4.42 -14.27
CA GLU A 256 -4.12 -4.21 -15.71
C GLU A 256 -4.07 -5.54 -16.49
N ARG A 257 -3.26 -6.51 -16.03
CA ARG A 257 -3.22 -7.85 -16.64
C ARG A 257 -4.48 -8.64 -16.33
N ASP A 258 -5.00 -8.54 -15.11
CA ASP A 258 -6.26 -9.16 -14.75
C ASP A 258 -7.42 -8.58 -15.56
N LEU A 259 -7.51 -7.26 -15.66
CA LEU A 259 -8.49 -6.56 -16.50
C LEU A 259 -8.39 -6.97 -17.98
N ALA A 260 -7.16 -7.10 -18.52
CA ALA A 260 -6.97 -7.56 -19.89
C ALA A 260 -7.42 -9.02 -20.09
N LYS A 261 -7.23 -9.90 -19.10
CA LYS A 261 -7.73 -11.29 -19.17
C LYS A 261 -9.26 -11.36 -19.10
N ARG A 262 -9.88 -10.53 -18.26
CA ARG A 262 -11.33 -10.58 -17.99
C ARG A 262 -12.15 -9.88 -19.08
N PHE A 263 -11.70 -8.72 -19.54
CA PHE A 263 -12.46 -7.87 -20.46
C PHE A 263 -11.89 -7.83 -21.89
N GLY A 264 -10.75 -8.46 -22.14
CA GLY A 264 -10.16 -8.62 -23.48
C GLY A 264 -10.02 -7.30 -24.24
N ASP A 265 -10.47 -7.30 -25.49
CA ASP A 265 -10.34 -6.17 -26.43
C ASP A 265 -11.01 -4.89 -25.93
N SER A 266 -12.09 -4.99 -25.14
CA SER A 266 -12.76 -3.82 -24.57
C SER A 266 -11.84 -3.04 -23.64
N TYR A 267 -11.05 -3.76 -22.83
CA TYR A 267 -10.06 -3.14 -21.95
C TYR A 267 -8.84 -2.62 -22.72
N LEU A 268 -8.40 -3.34 -23.76
CA LEU A 268 -7.27 -2.90 -24.60
C LEU A 268 -7.60 -1.57 -25.31
N ALA A 269 -8.79 -1.47 -25.93
CA ALA A 269 -9.27 -0.25 -26.57
C ALA A 269 -9.46 0.90 -25.57
N TYR A 270 -9.92 0.60 -24.34
CA TYR A 270 -9.98 1.58 -23.26
C TYR A 270 -8.59 2.08 -22.84
N ARG A 271 -7.62 1.18 -22.71
CA ARG A 271 -6.23 1.48 -22.32
C ARG A 271 -5.48 2.35 -23.32
N GLU A 272 -5.78 2.21 -24.60
CA GLU A 272 -5.18 3.06 -25.65
C GLU A 272 -5.70 4.50 -25.58
N ARG A 273 -6.97 4.68 -25.21
CA ARG A 273 -7.63 5.98 -25.14
C ARG A 273 -7.34 6.74 -23.84
N VAL A 274 -7.29 6.03 -22.71
CA VAL A 274 -7.23 6.63 -21.38
C VAL A 274 -5.88 6.33 -20.70
N THR A 275 -5.19 7.36 -20.22
CA THR A 275 -3.89 7.18 -19.56
C THR A 275 -4.07 6.69 -18.11
N CYS A 276 -2.99 6.27 -17.46
CA CYS A 276 -3.06 5.83 -16.08
C CYS A 276 -3.19 6.98 -15.07
N TRP A 277 -2.48 8.09 -15.30
CA TRP A 277 -2.25 9.14 -14.28
C TRP A 277 -2.74 10.53 -14.70
N ILE A 278 -2.55 10.92 -15.96
CA ILE A 278 -2.73 12.30 -16.41
C ILE A 278 -3.79 12.34 -17.52
N PRO A 279 -4.93 13.02 -17.31
CA PRO A 279 -5.97 13.11 -18.32
C PRO A 279 -5.43 13.59 -19.67
N ARG A 280 -5.93 13.02 -20.76
CA ARG A 280 -5.82 13.59 -22.10
C ARG A 280 -7.14 14.31 -22.37
N PHE A 281 -7.08 15.63 -22.56
CA PHE A 281 -8.22 16.46 -22.95
C PHE A 281 -8.33 16.53 -24.46
#